data_AF-A0A7J4JA09-F1
#
_entry.id   AF-A0A7J4JA09-F1
#
_cell.length_a   1.000
_cell.length_b   1.000
_cell.length_c   1.000
_cell.angle_alpha   90.00
_cell.angle_beta   90.00
_cell.angle_gamma   90.00
#
_symmetry.space_group_name_H-M   'P 1'
#
loop_
_entity.id
_entity.type
_entity.pdbx_description
1 polymer ?
#
loop_
_entity_poly.entity_id
_entity_poly.type
_entity_poly.pdbx_seq_one_letter_code
_entity_poly.pdbx_strand_id
1 'polypeptide(L)'
;MNKMATNLKMHEHFGLLLVFLGATWLGFGLYGTLLAANRLLLANVPLIAGKELLIFPIFYGLGALMLVFGKIELREALPGKNRRR
;
A
#
# COMPACT_ATOMS: atom_id res chain seq x y z
N MET A 1 8.55 -20.01 -26.88
CA MET A 1 7.92 -18.96 -26.03
C MET A 1 9.05 -18.12 -25.42
N ASN A 2 9.06 -16.81 -25.65
CA ASN A 2 10.23 -15.96 -25.35
C ASN A 2 10.26 -15.61 -23.84
N LYS A 3 11.15 -16.24 -23.06
CA LYS A 3 11.21 -16.13 -21.57
C LYS A 3 11.23 -14.69 -21.06
N MET A 4 11.85 -13.78 -21.80
CA MET A 4 11.97 -12.37 -21.45
C MET A 4 10.60 -11.65 -21.42
N ALA A 5 9.71 -11.98 -22.35
CA ALA A 5 8.38 -11.38 -22.43
C ALA A 5 7.45 -11.90 -21.31
N THR A 6 7.64 -13.15 -20.88
CA THR A 6 6.88 -13.75 -19.77
C THR A 6 7.26 -13.12 -18.43
N ASN A 7 8.55 -12.88 -18.21
CA ASN A 7 9.03 -12.25 -16.98
C ASN A 7 8.55 -10.79 -16.87
N LEU A 8 8.59 -10.02 -17.97
CA LEU A 8 8.07 -8.64 -17.98
C LEU A 8 6.59 -8.57 -17.57
N LYS A 9 5.76 -9.47 -18.13
CA LYS A 9 4.34 -9.55 -17.79
C LYS A 9 4.11 -9.93 -16.32
N MET A 10 4.95 -10.79 -15.77
CA MET A 10 4.89 -11.14 -14.34
C MET A 10 5.16 -9.93 -13.45
N HIS A 11 6.26 -9.20 -13.67
CA HIS A 11 6.58 -7.98 -12.92
C HIS A 11 5.46 -6.94 -13.00
N GLU A 12 4.84 -6.78 -14.17
CA GLU A 12 3.70 -5.89 -14.35
C GLU A 12 2.49 -6.32 -13.51
N HIS A 13 2.10 -7.60 -13.56
CA HIS A 13 0.95 -8.10 -12.79
C HIS A 13 1.19 -8.05 -11.28
N PHE A 14 2.38 -8.47 -10.83
CA PHE A 14 2.76 -8.39 -9.42
C PHE A 14 2.80 -6.94 -8.94
N GLY A 15 3.38 -6.04 -9.73
CA GLY A 15 3.44 -4.62 -9.41
C GLY A 15 2.05 -3.98 -9.30
N LEU A 16 1.16 -4.24 -10.25
CA LEU A 16 -0.23 -3.77 -10.20
C LEU A 16 -0.99 -4.35 -9.00
N LEU A 17 -0.82 -5.64 -8.71
CA LEU A 17 -1.44 -6.28 -7.55
C LEU A 17 -0.98 -5.66 -6.24
N LEU A 18 0.33 -5.45 -6.08
CA LEU A 18 0.92 -4.79 -4.91
C LEU A 18 0.39 -3.35 -4.74
N VAL A 19 0.28 -2.60 -5.83
CA VAL A 19 -0.29 -1.24 -5.78
C VAL A 19 -1.77 -1.28 -5.37
N PHE A 20 -2.56 -2.19 -5.95
CA PHE A 20 -3.97 -2.35 -5.60
C PHE A 20 -4.16 -2.73 -4.13
N LEU A 21 -3.42 -3.73 -3.65
CA LEU A 21 -3.47 -4.16 -2.26
C LEU A 21 -3.00 -3.04 -1.31
N GLY A 22 -1.89 -2.37 -1.63
CA GLY A 22 -1.37 -1.26 -0.83
C GLY A 22 -2.36 -0.09 -0.73
N ALA A 23 -2.96 0.33 -1.85
CA ALA A 23 -3.96 1.38 -1.86
C ALA A 23 -5.23 0.99 -1.08
N THR A 24 -5.69 -0.26 -1.23
CA THR A 24 -6.85 -0.80 -0.49
C THR A 24 -6.56 -0.82 1.02
N TRP A 25 -5.36 -1.27 1.41
CA TRP A 25 -4.94 -1.33 2.81
C TRP A 25 -4.85 0.06 3.45
N LEU A 26 -4.33 1.05 2.71
CA LEU A 26 -4.34 2.46 3.12
C LEU A 26 -5.75 3.03 3.22
N GLY A 27 -6.65 2.65 2.32
CA GLY A 27 -8.06 3.02 2.36
C GLY A 27 -8.75 2.53 3.63
N PHE A 28 -8.51 1.28 4.03
CA PHE A 28 -9.00 0.75 5.31
C PHE A 28 -8.42 1.50 6.51
N GLY A 29 -7.12 1.82 6.48
CA GLY A 29 -6.47 2.66 7.50
C GLY A 29 -7.15 4.02 7.64
N LEU A 30 -7.39 4.69 6.50
CA LEU A 30 -8.06 5.99 6.43
C LEU A 30 -9.48 5.92 6.97
N TYR A 31 -10.26 4.93 6.54
CA TYR A 31 -11.60 4.71 7.08
C TYR A 31 -11.57 4.53 8.60
N GLY A 32 -10.65 3.70 9.11
CA GLY A 32 -10.47 3.48 10.55
C GLY A 32 -10.09 4.76 11.31
N THR A 33 -9.20 5.60 10.77
CA THR A 33 -8.86 6.89 11.37
C THR A 33 -10.03 7.85 11.42
N LEU A 34 -10.85 7.91 10.36
CA LEU A 34 -12.03 8.78 10.31
C LEU A 34 -13.08 8.32 11.31
N LEU A 35 -13.30 7.00 11.41
CA LEU A 35 -14.21 6.44 12.39
C LEU A 35 -13.73 6.70 13.82
N ALA A 36 -12.42 6.60 14.09
CA ALA A 36 -11.85 6.96 15.38
C ALA A 36 -11.97 8.47 15.67
N ALA A 37 -11.80 9.32 14.65
CA ALA A 37 -11.93 10.77 14.78
C ALA A 37 -13.35 11.20 15.21
N ASN A 38 -14.39 10.43 14.87
CA ASN A 38 -15.75 10.68 15.36
C ASN A 38 -15.86 10.65 16.90
N ARG A 39 -14.92 10.01 17.60
CA ARG A 39 -14.86 10.04 19.08
C ARG A 39 -14.62 11.44 19.65
N LEU A 40 -14.11 12.38 18.85
CA LEU A 40 -14.02 13.80 19.23
C LEU A 40 -15.39 14.41 19.55
N LEU A 41 -16.47 13.84 19.02
CA LEU A 41 -17.84 14.29 19.25
C LEU A 41 -18.45 13.73 20.55
N LEU A 42 -17.76 12.80 21.23
CA LEU A 42 -18.23 12.17 22.46
C LEU A 42 -17.46 12.73 23.66
N ALA A 43 -18.19 13.27 24.64
CA ALA A 43 -17.59 13.76 25.87
C ALA A 43 -16.93 12.61 26.66
N ASN A 44 -15.73 12.88 27.21
CA ASN A 44 -14.96 11.96 28.05
C ASN A 44 -14.45 10.67 27.37
N VAL A 45 -14.46 10.58 26.04
CA VAL A 45 -13.89 9.44 25.32
C VAL A 45 -12.48 9.78 24.83
N PRO A 46 -11.45 8.97 25.16
CA PRO A 46 -10.11 9.20 24.64
C PRO A 46 -10.05 8.96 23.13
N LEU A 47 -9.44 9.90 22.40
CA LEU A 47 -9.28 9.83 20.94
C LEU A 47 -8.45 8.62 20.51
N ILE A 48 -7.39 8.34 21.26
CA ILE A 48 -6.49 7.20 21.07
C ILE A 48 -6.54 6.37 22.35
N ALA A 49 -7.07 5.15 22.22
CA ALA A 49 -7.28 4.19 23.29
C ALA A 49 -6.33 2.98 23.10
N GLY A 50 -5.02 3.24 23.02
CA GLY A 50 -3.95 2.23 23.02
C GLY A 50 -3.87 1.32 21.79
N LYS A 51 -4.97 0.71 21.36
CA LYS A 51 -5.04 -0.20 20.19
C LYS A 51 -4.74 0.55 18.89
N GLU A 52 -5.14 1.82 18.78
CA GLU A 52 -4.89 2.64 17.60
C GLU A 52 -3.39 2.87 17.36
N LEU A 53 -2.55 2.85 18.42
CA LEU A 53 -1.09 2.94 18.29
C LEU A 53 -0.48 1.76 17.52
N LEU A 54 -1.11 0.59 17.56
CA LEU A 54 -0.68 -0.59 16.80
C LEU A 54 -1.37 -0.68 15.44
N ILE A 55 -2.65 -0.32 15.38
CA ILE A 55 -3.46 -0.39 14.16
C ILE A 55 -2.92 0.58 13.10
N PHE A 56 -2.55 1.81 13.46
CA PHE A 56 -2.06 2.78 12.47
C PHE A 56 -0.78 2.34 11.76
N PRO A 57 0.30 1.89 12.45
CA PRO A 57 1.48 1.35 11.77
C PRO A 57 1.18 0.14 10.87
N ILE A 58 0.23 -0.71 11.26
CA ILE A 58 -0.13 -1.89 10.46
C ILE A 58 -0.83 -1.48 9.17
N PHE A 59 -1.81 -0.58 9.22
CA PHE A 59 -2.54 -0.17 8.02
C PHE A 59 -1.74 0.82 7.16
N TYR A 60 -1.12 1.83 7.76
CA TYR A 60 -0.35 2.82 7.00
C TYR A 60 1.04 2.31 6.60
N GLY A 61 1.73 1.62 7.49
CA GLY A 61 3.08 1.12 7.24
C GLY A 61 3.10 0.01 6.19
N LEU A 62 2.28 -1.05 6.36
CA LEU A 62 2.22 -2.13 5.38
C LEU A 62 1.67 -1.64 4.03
N GLY A 63 0.65 -0.77 4.05
CA GLY A 63 0.08 -0.22 2.83
C GLY A 63 1.09 0.62 2.05
N ALA A 64 1.89 1.45 2.74
CA ALA A 64 2.98 2.22 2.12
C ALA A 64 4.08 1.32 1.56
N LEU A 65 4.48 0.27 2.30
CA LEU A 65 5.48 -0.71 1.83
C LEU A 65 5.01 -1.41 0.55
N MET A 66 3.76 -1.88 0.52
CA MET A 66 3.18 -2.50 -0.67
C MET A 66 3.17 -1.56 -1.87
N LEU A 67 2.84 -0.28 -1.67
CA LEU A 67 2.91 0.72 -2.74
C LEU A 67 4.33 0.93 -3.25
N VAL A 68 5.33 0.98 -2.36
CA VAL A 68 6.74 1.14 -2.75
C VAL A 68 7.21 -0.06 -3.55
N PHE A 69 6.96 -1.28 -3.08
CA PHE A 69 7.34 -2.49 -3.80
C PHE A 69 6.61 -2.62 -5.13
N GLY A 70 5.30 -2.35 -5.16
CA GLY A 70 4.53 -2.35 -6.41
C GLY A 70 5.07 -1.35 -7.44
N LYS A 71 5.49 -0.15 -7.00
CA LYS A 71 6.15 0.82 -7.87
C LYS A 71 7.52 0.36 -8.37
N ILE A 72 8.28 -0.39 -7.57
CA ILE A 72 9.58 -0.96 -7.98
C ILE A 72 9.35 -2.02 -9.07
N GLU A 73 8.44 -2.96 -8.83
CA GLU A 73 8.06 -4.00 -9.80
C GLU A 73 7.56 -3.42 -11.13
N LEU A 74 6.69 -2.41 -11.07
CA LEU A 74 6.22 -1.70 -12.27
C LEU A 74 7.33 -0.97 -13.03
N ARG A 75 8.37 -0.48 -12.33
CA ARG A 75 9.54 0.13 -13.00
C ARG A 75 10.39 -0.91 -13.69
N GLU A 76 10.53 -2.11 -13.11
CA GLU A 76 11.23 -3.23 -13.74
C GLU A 76 10.49 -3.77 -14.96
N ALA A 77 9.15 -3.70 -14.96
CA ALA A 77 8.31 -4.07 -16.09
C ALA A 77 8.42 -3.14 -17.31
N LEU A 78 8.97 -1.92 -17.17
CA LEU A 78 9.09 -0.97 -18.29
C LEU A 78 10.32 -1.30 -19.17
N PRO A 79 10.13 -1.80 -20.41
CA PRO A 79 11.25 -2.14 -21.26
C PRO A 79 11.98 -0.87 -21.73
N GLY A 80 13.28 -0.79 -21.47
CA GLY A 80 14.17 0.24 -22.03
C GLY A 80 14.52 1.41 -21.11
N LYS A 81 13.81 1.61 -19.98
CA LYS A 81 14.17 2.68 -19.02
C LYS A 81 15.37 2.29 -18.13
N ASN A 82 15.50 0.99 -17.82
CA ASN A 82 16.62 0.45 -17.03
C ASN A 82 17.84 0.01 -17.87
N ARG A 83 17.84 0.23 -19.20
CA ARG A 83 18.98 -0.10 -20.07
C ARG A 83 20.01 1.03 -20.24
N ARG A 84 19.74 2.22 -19.70
CA ARG A 84 20.65 3.37 -19.75
C ARG A 84 20.99 3.85 -18.33
N ARG A 85 21.67 3.02 -17.56
CA ARG A 85 22.57 3.43 -16.49
C ARG A 85 23.76 2.49 -16.51
#